data_AF-A0A4S2AAY8-F1
#
_entry.id   AF-A0A4S2AAY8-F1
#
_cell.length_a   1.000
_cell.length_b   1.000
_cell.length_c   1.000
_cell.angle_alpha   90.00
_cell.angle_beta   90.00
_cell.angle_gamma   90.00
#
_symmetry.space_group_name_H-M   'P 1'
#
loop_
_entity.id
_entity.type
_entity.pdbx_description
1 polymer ?
#
loop_
_entity_poly.entity_id
_entity_poly.type
_entity_poly.pdbx_seq_one_letter_code
_entity_poly.pdbx_strand_id
1 'polypeptide(L)'
;MARFVGTNKNMFRDNQRAEGNFFQLLDAGVAFCFKHLSLSGRITNHSLEREEQLEVPYHALREALINALCHRHWERYNLTISLAIYDDRIEIASPGIFPPQITPENIKEPHESYPHNLKVAEALYRMTYLENWGSGARRIIDACQAQGVETPTWSSDGGFVTITFKRPYFASDTTKIDKEDKKATKEDKYRSTIDQVPLKFKK
;
A
#
# COMPACT_ATOMS: atom_id res chain seq x y z
N MET A 1 -13.73 -5.15 -2.61
CA MET A 1 -12.60 -4.43 -1.98
C MET A 1 -13.18 -3.62 -0.84
N ALA A 2 -12.53 -3.57 0.31
CA ALA A 2 -13.07 -2.87 1.46
C ALA A 2 -11.97 -2.22 2.28
N ARG A 3 -12.25 -1.01 2.79
CA ARG A 3 -11.45 -0.33 3.81
C ARG A 3 -12.20 -0.43 5.12
N PHE A 4 -11.66 -1.17 6.08
CA PHE A 4 -12.24 -1.35 7.40
C PHE A 4 -11.82 -0.25 8.38
N VAL A 5 -12.52 -0.12 9.50
CA VAL A 5 -12.05 0.65 10.66
C VAL A 5 -11.54 -0.31 11.72
N GLY A 6 -10.35 -0.07 12.24
CA GLY A 6 -9.66 -0.99 13.13
C GLY A 6 -9.13 -2.22 12.40
N THR A 7 -9.06 -3.32 13.13
CA THR A 7 -8.38 -4.57 12.73
C THR A 7 -9.34 -5.72 12.42
N ASN A 8 -10.65 -5.46 12.46
CA ASN A 8 -11.71 -6.45 12.25
C ASN A 8 -12.67 -6.02 11.12
N LYS A 9 -13.61 -6.91 10.76
CA LYS A 9 -14.53 -6.73 9.63
C LYS A 9 -15.86 -6.07 10.01
N ASN A 10 -16.00 -5.54 11.23
CA ASN A 10 -17.29 -5.11 11.75
C ASN A 10 -17.76 -3.78 11.15
N MET A 11 -16.83 -2.89 10.79
CA MET A 11 -17.15 -1.56 10.27
C MET A 11 -16.27 -1.24 9.06
N PHE A 12 -16.89 -0.84 7.95
CA PHE A 12 -16.18 -0.39 6.75
C PHE A 12 -16.32 1.13 6.57
N ARG A 13 -15.23 1.80 6.20
CA ARG A 13 -15.22 3.19 5.69
C ARG A 13 -15.61 3.26 4.23
N ASP A 14 -15.22 2.25 3.46
CA ASP A 14 -15.48 2.16 2.02
C ASP A 14 -15.60 0.68 1.64
N ASN A 15 -16.54 0.37 0.76
CA ASN A 15 -16.77 -0.96 0.23
C ASN A 15 -17.16 -0.84 -1.25
N GLN A 16 -16.41 -1.51 -2.11
CA GLN A 16 -16.55 -1.44 -3.56
C GLN A 16 -16.51 -2.82 -4.20
N ARG A 17 -17.36 -3.01 -5.20
CA ARG A 17 -17.32 -4.15 -6.12
C ARG A 17 -16.84 -3.66 -7.48
N ALA A 18 -15.91 -4.41 -8.07
CA ALA A 18 -15.44 -4.17 -9.42
C ALA A 18 -15.71 -5.44 -10.24
N GLU A 19 -16.13 -5.23 -11.48
CA GLU A 19 -16.40 -6.27 -12.47
C GLU A 19 -15.80 -5.82 -13.80
N GLY A 20 -15.29 -6.76 -14.58
CA GLY A 20 -14.61 -6.46 -15.84
C GLY A 20 -13.56 -7.49 -16.20
N ASN A 21 -12.77 -7.15 -17.21
CA ASN A 21 -11.62 -7.95 -17.61
C ASN A 21 -10.46 -7.82 -16.61
N PHE A 22 -9.40 -8.62 -16.83
CA PHE A 22 -8.21 -8.63 -15.98
C PHE A 22 -7.64 -7.23 -15.71
N PHE A 23 -7.51 -6.40 -16.75
CA PHE A 23 -6.89 -5.07 -16.63
C PHE A 23 -7.78 -4.11 -15.84
N GLN A 24 -9.08 -4.12 -16.11
CA GLN A 24 -10.03 -3.31 -15.36
C GLN A 24 -10.04 -3.68 -13.87
N LEU A 25 -9.92 -4.97 -13.55
CA LEU A 25 -9.84 -5.44 -12.16
C LEU A 25 -8.51 -5.06 -11.50
N LEU A 26 -7.39 -5.15 -12.24
CA LEU A 26 -6.08 -4.73 -11.76
C LEU A 26 -6.05 -3.22 -11.48
N ASP A 27 -6.53 -2.41 -12.42
CA ASP A 27 -6.60 -0.95 -12.29
C ASP A 27 -7.50 -0.54 -11.13
N ALA A 28 -8.66 -1.19 -10.98
CA ALA A 28 -9.56 -0.96 -9.85
C ALA A 28 -8.90 -1.29 -8.50
N GLY A 29 -8.17 -2.40 -8.42
CA GLY A 29 -7.44 -2.80 -7.21
C GLY A 29 -6.33 -1.81 -6.84
N VAL A 30 -5.53 -1.41 -7.83
CA VAL A 30 -4.46 -0.42 -7.65
C VAL A 30 -5.02 0.93 -7.24
N ALA A 31 -6.06 1.42 -7.92
CA ALA A 31 -6.72 2.68 -7.58
C ALA A 31 -7.30 2.66 -6.16
N PHE A 32 -7.85 1.51 -5.74
CA PHE A 32 -8.35 1.34 -4.37
C PHE A 32 -7.23 1.44 -3.33
N CYS A 33 -6.06 0.86 -3.60
CA CYS A 33 -4.87 1.03 -2.76
C CYS A 33 -4.45 2.50 -2.67
N PHE A 34 -4.30 3.20 -3.80
CA PHE A 34 -3.95 4.63 -3.80
C PHE A 34 -4.95 5.51 -3.04
N LYS A 35 -6.24 5.19 -3.13
CA LYS A 35 -7.30 5.94 -2.44
C LYS A 35 -7.21 5.83 -0.92
N HIS A 36 -6.74 4.69 -0.38
CA HIS A 36 -6.90 4.33 1.04
C HIS A 36 -5.60 4.16 1.81
N LEU A 37 -4.45 4.10 1.13
CA LEU A 37 -3.14 4.00 1.73
C LEU A 37 -2.50 5.38 1.83
N SER A 38 -1.76 5.62 2.91
CA SER A 38 -1.10 6.90 3.14
C SER A 38 0.10 7.05 2.21
N LEU A 39 0.34 8.27 1.72
CA LEU A 39 1.60 8.65 1.08
C LEU A 39 2.57 9.12 2.17
N SER A 40 3.62 8.35 2.40
CA SER A 40 4.79 8.81 3.15
C SER A 40 5.71 9.54 2.18
N GLY A 41 5.99 10.82 2.43
CA GLY A 41 6.96 11.55 1.64
C GLY A 41 8.30 11.64 2.37
N ARG A 42 9.37 11.12 1.76
CA ARG A 42 10.74 11.18 2.30
C ARG A 42 11.57 12.13 1.43
N ILE A 43 12.30 13.04 2.07
CA ILE A 43 13.34 13.82 1.38
C ILE A 43 14.58 12.93 1.33
N THR A 44 15.03 12.56 0.13
CA THR A 44 16.22 11.72 -0.06
C THR A 44 17.45 12.61 -0.15
N ASN A 45 18.62 12.14 0.30
CA ASN A 45 19.87 12.93 0.23
C ASN A 45 20.33 13.21 -1.22
N HIS A 46 19.67 12.61 -2.21
CA HIS A 46 20.00 12.67 -3.63
C HIS A 46 19.06 13.59 -4.43
N SER A 47 17.97 14.06 -3.83
CA SER A 47 17.04 15.00 -4.47
C SER A 47 16.59 16.07 -3.48
N LEU A 48 16.50 17.32 -3.94
CA LEU A 48 15.90 18.40 -3.16
C LEU A 48 14.35 18.30 -3.12
N GLU A 49 13.79 17.36 -3.88
CA GLU A 49 12.37 17.14 -4.02
C GLU A 49 11.89 16.02 -3.09
N ARG A 50 10.66 16.14 -2.60
CA ARG A 50 10.05 15.13 -1.75
C ARG A 50 9.59 13.96 -2.61
N GLU A 51 10.16 12.78 -2.40
CA GLU A 51 9.66 11.56 -3.03
C GLU A 51 8.44 11.05 -2.24
N GLU A 52 7.26 11.12 -2.85
CA GLU A 52 6.03 10.55 -2.30
C GLU A 52 5.95 9.06 -2.62
N GLN A 53 5.87 8.23 -1.58
CA GLN A 53 5.77 6.78 -1.71
C GLN A 53 4.61 6.27 -0.83
N LEU A 54 3.84 5.31 -1.34
CA LEU A 54 2.82 4.64 -0.54
C LEU A 54 3.46 3.93 0.65
N GLU A 55 2.77 3.88 1.79
CA GLU A 55 3.23 3.17 2.99
C GLU A 55 3.54 1.67 2.80
N VAL A 56 2.99 1.06 1.74
CA VAL A 56 3.38 -0.26 1.23
C VAL A 56 3.75 -0.08 -0.24
N PRO A 57 4.88 -0.66 -0.72
CA PRO A 57 5.39 -0.39 -2.04
C PRO A 57 4.37 -0.67 -3.14
N TYR A 58 4.18 0.31 -4.03
CA TYR A 58 3.29 0.19 -5.19
C TYR A 58 3.59 -1.06 -6.03
N HIS A 59 4.87 -1.31 -6.32
CA HIS A 59 5.29 -2.46 -7.12
C HIS A 59 4.92 -3.79 -6.45
N ALA A 60 5.03 -3.87 -5.12
CA ALA A 60 4.65 -5.06 -4.36
C ALA A 60 3.13 -5.29 -4.39
N LEU A 61 2.34 -4.24 -4.20
CA LEU A 61 0.87 -4.31 -4.26
C LEU A 61 0.37 -4.70 -5.65
N ARG A 62 0.94 -4.11 -6.70
CA ARG A 62 0.59 -4.41 -8.09
C ARG A 62 0.91 -5.87 -8.44
N GLU A 63 2.10 -6.35 -8.09
CA GLU A 63 2.51 -7.73 -8.32
C GLU A 63 1.62 -8.72 -7.54
N ALA A 64 1.27 -8.40 -6.29
CA ALA A 64 0.36 -9.21 -5.48
C ALA A 64 -1.04 -9.31 -6.09
N LEU A 65 -1.58 -8.21 -6.63
CA LEU A 65 -2.87 -8.20 -7.33
C LEU A 65 -2.81 -9.02 -8.64
N ILE A 66 -1.73 -8.89 -9.41
CA ILE A 66 -1.50 -9.71 -10.61
C ILE A 66 -1.46 -11.18 -10.25
N ASN A 67 -0.71 -11.55 -9.22
CA ASN A 67 -0.61 -12.94 -8.76
C ASN A 67 -1.97 -13.47 -8.29
N ALA A 68 -2.74 -12.67 -7.55
CA ALA A 68 -4.08 -13.04 -7.12
C ALA A 68 -5.03 -13.29 -8.30
N LEU A 69 -4.97 -12.46 -9.36
CA LEU A 69 -5.78 -12.61 -10.57
C LEU A 69 -5.32 -13.79 -11.44
N CYS A 70 -4.00 -13.95 -11.63
CA CYS A 70 -3.39 -15.00 -12.44
C CYS A 70 -3.63 -16.39 -11.83
N HIS A 71 -3.30 -16.56 -10.54
CA HIS A 71 -3.35 -17.84 -9.84
C HIS A 71 -4.72 -18.12 -9.21
N ARG A 72 -5.77 -17.38 -9.57
CA ARG A 72 -7.13 -17.68 -9.14
C ARG A 72 -7.58 -19.06 -9.63
N HIS A 73 -8.24 -19.83 -8.78
CA HIS A 73 -9.03 -21.01 -9.20
C HIS A 73 -10.28 -20.57 -9.95
N TRP A 74 -10.17 -20.46 -11.27
CA TRP A 74 -11.22 -19.92 -12.12
C TRP A 74 -12.53 -20.73 -12.12
N GLU A 75 -12.44 -22.02 -11.83
CA GLU A 75 -13.57 -22.95 -11.73
C GLU A 75 -14.52 -22.63 -10.56
N ARG A 76 -14.03 -21.92 -9.52
CA ARG A 76 -14.85 -21.50 -8.36
C ARG A 76 -15.61 -20.21 -8.69
N TYR A 77 -16.58 -20.29 -9.58
CA TYR A 77 -17.29 -19.13 -10.17
C TYR A 77 -18.02 -18.24 -9.15
N ASN A 78 -18.45 -18.79 -8.01
CA ASN A 78 -19.15 -18.06 -6.96
C ASN A 78 -18.23 -17.30 -5.98
N LEU A 79 -16.90 -17.52 -6.05
CA LEU A 79 -15.94 -16.88 -5.15
C LEU A 79 -15.22 -15.73 -5.86
N THR A 80 -14.81 -14.71 -5.11
CA THR A 80 -14.07 -13.57 -5.68
C THR A 80 -12.80 -13.28 -4.92
N ILE A 81 -11.85 -12.68 -5.61
CA ILE A 81 -10.68 -12.09 -4.96
C ILE A 81 -11.15 -10.95 -4.05
N SER A 82 -10.55 -10.85 -2.88
CA SER A 82 -10.81 -9.77 -1.94
C SER A 82 -9.52 -8.99 -1.67
N LEU A 83 -9.65 -7.66 -1.69
CA LEU A 83 -8.64 -6.71 -1.22
C LEU A 83 -9.27 -6.02 0.00
N ALA A 84 -8.68 -6.24 1.17
CA ALA A 84 -9.14 -5.71 2.44
C ALA A 84 -8.02 -4.88 3.08
N ILE A 85 -8.31 -3.61 3.38
CA ILE A 85 -7.39 -2.68 4.03
C ILE A 85 -7.90 -2.43 5.46
N TYR A 86 -7.14 -2.88 6.44
CA TYR A 86 -7.37 -2.64 7.88
C TYR A 86 -6.39 -1.58 8.37
N ASP A 87 -6.55 -1.11 9.60
CA ASP A 87 -5.65 -0.09 10.16
C ASP A 87 -4.21 -0.59 10.32
N ASP A 88 -4.01 -1.90 10.52
CA ASP A 88 -2.71 -2.54 10.77
C ASP A 88 -2.15 -3.33 9.56
N ARG A 89 -2.99 -3.67 8.57
CA ARG A 89 -2.57 -4.54 7.46
C ARG A 89 -3.42 -4.42 6.20
N ILE A 90 -2.90 -4.95 5.11
CA ILE A 90 -3.60 -5.16 3.84
C ILE A 90 -3.63 -6.66 3.58
N GLU A 91 -4.81 -7.22 3.30
CA GLU A 91 -5.00 -8.61 2.92
C GLU A 91 -5.48 -8.69 1.47
N ILE A 92 -4.77 -9.44 0.62
CA ILE A 92 -5.24 -9.82 -0.72
C ILE A 92 -5.46 -11.34 -0.70
N ALA A 93 -6.72 -11.76 -0.73
CA ALA A 93 -7.09 -13.18 -0.71
C ALA A 93 -7.68 -13.60 -2.05
N SER A 94 -7.11 -14.64 -2.66
CA SER A 94 -7.56 -15.22 -3.93
C SER A 94 -8.13 -16.62 -3.71
N PRO A 95 -9.29 -16.97 -4.32
CA PRO A 95 -9.83 -18.32 -4.25
C PRO A 95 -8.86 -19.35 -4.84
N GLY A 96 -8.63 -20.44 -4.10
CA GLY A 96 -7.78 -21.53 -4.52
C GLY A 96 -6.84 -21.99 -3.41
N ILE A 97 -5.94 -22.91 -3.78
CA ILE A 97 -4.90 -23.44 -2.91
C ILE A 97 -3.54 -23.27 -3.57
N PHE A 98 -2.48 -23.37 -2.78
CA PHE A 98 -1.15 -23.52 -3.35
C PHE A 98 -1.06 -24.83 -4.16
N PRO A 99 -0.32 -24.82 -5.27
CA PRO A 99 0.05 -26.06 -5.94
C PRO A 99 0.91 -26.92 -4.99
N PRO A 100 0.91 -28.27 -5.13
CA PRO A 100 1.57 -29.18 -4.19
C PRO A 100 3.04 -28.89 -3.90
N GLN A 101 3.73 -28.21 -4.82
CA GLN A 101 5.14 -27.84 -4.75
C GLN A 101 5.39 -26.59 -3.90
N ILE A 102 4.36 -25.78 -3.66
CA ILE A 102 4.48 -24.46 -3.01
C ILE A 102 3.79 -24.49 -1.65
N THR A 103 4.46 -23.94 -0.65
CA THR A 103 3.97 -23.72 0.71
C THR A 103 4.13 -22.25 1.08
N PRO A 104 3.42 -21.75 2.11
CA PRO A 104 3.62 -20.40 2.62
C PRO A 104 5.06 -20.06 3.00
N GLU A 105 5.84 -21.07 3.40
CA GLU A 105 7.23 -20.93 3.82
C GLU A 105 8.17 -20.90 2.61
N ASN A 106 7.97 -21.78 1.62
CA ASN A 106 8.90 -21.92 0.49
C ASN A 106 8.64 -20.93 -0.66
N ILE A 107 7.47 -20.28 -0.70
CA ILE A 107 7.13 -19.31 -1.76
C ILE A 107 8.09 -18.11 -1.81
N LYS A 108 8.84 -17.87 -0.73
CA LYS A 108 9.84 -16.80 -0.65
C LYS A 108 11.17 -17.18 -1.30
N GLU A 109 11.40 -18.47 -1.49
CA GLU A 109 12.63 -19.03 -2.07
C GLU A 109 12.51 -19.12 -3.60
N PRO A 110 13.63 -19.28 -4.33
CA PRO A 110 13.58 -19.52 -5.78
C PRO A 110 12.77 -20.78 -6.12
N HIS A 111 11.75 -20.64 -6.97
CA HIS A 111 10.91 -21.73 -7.43
C HIS A 111 10.38 -21.47 -8.85
N GLU A 112 9.94 -22.52 -9.55
CA GLU A 112 9.24 -22.38 -10.83
C GLU A 112 7.82 -21.81 -10.64
N SER A 113 7.23 -21.26 -11.71
CA SER A 113 5.85 -20.82 -11.69
C SER A 113 4.90 -21.98 -11.96
N TYR A 114 3.93 -22.20 -11.05
CA TYR A 114 2.92 -23.25 -11.15
C TYR A 114 1.51 -22.61 -11.26
N PRO A 115 1.12 -22.07 -12.44
CA PRO A 115 -0.20 -21.48 -12.63
C PRO A 115 -1.29 -22.55 -12.73
N HIS A 116 -2.46 -22.27 -12.13
CA HIS A 116 -3.63 -23.16 -12.25
C HIS A 116 -4.27 -23.11 -13.64
N ASN A 117 -4.14 -21.98 -14.35
CA ASN A 117 -4.62 -21.82 -15.71
C ASN A 117 -3.49 -21.34 -16.62
N LEU A 118 -2.90 -22.27 -17.37
CA LEU A 118 -1.77 -22.00 -18.28
C LEU A 118 -2.12 -20.96 -19.35
N LYS A 119 -3.35 -20.96 -19.88
CA LYS A 119 -3.75 -19.98 -20.90
C LYS A 119 -3.77 -18.55 -20.37
N VAL A 120 -4.22 -18.37 -19.12
CA VAL A 120 -4.18 -17.06 -18.46
C VAL A 120 -2.73 -16.64 -18.22
N ALA A 121 -1.90 -17.54 -17.68
CA ALA A 121 -0.48 -17.24 -17.45
C ALA A 121 0.27 -16.89 -18.74
N GLU A 122 0.07 -17.65 -19.82
CA GLU A 122 0.67 -17.39 -21.13
C GLU A 122 0.24 -16.06 -21.72
N ALA A 123 -1.05 -15.70 -21.61
CA ALA A 123 -1.55 -14.42 -22.06
C ALA A 123 -0.87 -13.27 -21.30
N LEU A 124 -0.79 -13.36 -19.97
CA LEU A 124 -0.16 -12.34 -19.13
C LEU A 124 1.35 -12.24 -19.35
N TYR A 125 2.03 -13.37 -19.60
CA TYR A 125 3.43 -13.40 -19.96
C TYR A 125 3.70 -12.66 -21.28
N ARG A 126 2.92 -12.97 -22.33
CA ARG A 126 3.03 -12.29 -23.64
C ARG A 126 2.74 -10.79 -23.56
N MET A 127 1.95 -10.38 -22.57
CA MET A 127 1.59 -8.98 -22.32
C MET A 127 2.56 -8.30 -21.34
N THR A 128 3.63 -8.95 -20.91
CA THR A 128 4.64 -8.43 -19.95
C THR A 128 4.12 -8.12 -18.54
N TYR A 129 2.97 -8.71 -18.16
CA TYR A 129 2.42 -8.59 -16.80
C TYR A 129 2.93 -9.67 -15.85
N LEU A 130 3.41 -10.79 -16.39
CA LEU A 130 3.91 -11.93 -15.63
C LEU A 130 5.30 -12.33 -16.14
N GLU A 131 6.15 -12.81 -15.24
CA GLU A 131 7.43 -13.46 -15.57
C GLU A 131 7.28 -14.97 -15.44
N ASN A 132 7.86 -15.75 -16.34
CA ASN A 132 7.71 -17.23 -16.35
C ASN A 132 8.52 -17.96 -15.27
N TRP A 133 9.41 -17.27 -14.55
CA TRP A 133 10.43 -17.90 -13.70
C TRP A 133 10.10 -17.86 -12.19
N GLY A 134 8.82 -17.73 -11.82
CA GLY A 134 8.40 -17.72 -10.41
C GLY A 134 8.93 -16.53 -9.59
N SER A 135 9.46 -15.50 -10.25
CA SER A 135 10.14 -14.36 -9.59
C SER A 135 9.20 -13.34 -8.95
N GLY A 136 7.87 -13.52 -9.06
CA GLY A 136 6.89 -12.57 -8.55
C GLY A 136 6.92 -12.41 -7.03
N ALA A 137 7.01 -13.51 -6.27
CA ALA A 137 7.12 -13.45 -4.81
C ALA A 137 8.42 -12.74 -4.39
N ARG A 138 9.52 -13.01 -5.10
CA ARG A 138 10.81 -12.36 -4.86
C ARG A 138 10.76 -10.86 -5.14
N ARG A 139 10.15 -10.43 -6.25
CA ARG A 139 9.94 -9.00 -6.56
C ARG A 139 9.15 -8.27 -5.48
N ILE A 140 8.13 -8.91 -4.93
CA ILE A 140 7.34 -8.37 -3.81
C ILE A 140 8.25 -8.14 -2.59
N ILE A 141 9.06 -9.14 -2.24
CA ILE A 141 10.00 -9.07 -1.11
C ILE A 141 11.04 -7.97 -1.33
N ASP A 142 11.68 -7.93 -2.50
CA ASP A 142 12.71 -6.96 -2.83
C ASP A 142 12.17 -5.53 -2.81
N ALA A 143 10.94 -5.31 -3.31
CA ALA A 143 10.29 -4.00 -3.24
C ALA A 143 10.03 -3.54 -1.79
N CYS A 144 9.57 -4.46 -0.92
CA CYS A 144 9.42 -4.16 0.50
C CYS A 144 10.75 -3.83 1.19
N GLN A 145 11.79 -4.62 0.91
CA GLN A 145 13.13 -4.42 1.46
C GLN A 145 13.75 -3.10 1.01
N ALA A 146 13.62 -2.75 -0.28
CA ALA A 146 14.13 -1.50 -0.83
C ALA A 146 13.50 -0.25 -0.16
N GLN A 147 12.23 -0.34 0.23
CA GLN A 147 11.53 0.72 0.96
C GLN A 147 11.75 0.66 2.48
N GLY A 148 12.36 -0.41 3.00
CA GLY A 148 12.59 -0.61 4.44
C GLY A 148 11.32 -0.96 5.22
N VAL A 149 10.31 -1.54 4.57
CA VAL A 149 9.08 -2.02 5.23
C VAL A 149 9.13 -3.53 5.44
N GLU A 150 8.32 -4.05 6.37
CA GLU A 150 8.25 -5.48 6.64
C GLU A 150 7.77 -6.26 5.40
N THR A 151 8.46 -7.35 5.07
CA THR A 151 8.06 -8.23 3.96
C THR A 151 6.72 -8.91 4.27
N PRO A 152 5.88 -9.18 3.27
CA PRO A 152 4.59 -9.80 3.51
C PRO A 152 4.70 -11.26 3.95
N THR A 153 3.58 -11.76 4.46
CA THR A 153 3.38 -13.18 4.77
C THR A 153 2.33 -13.77 3.84
N TRP A 154 2.50 -15.05 3.53
CA TRP A 154 1.51 -15.84 2.81
C TRP A 154 0.84 -16.79 3.79
N SER A 155 -0.43 -17.10 3.55
CA SER A 155 -1.18 -18.13 4.29
C SER A 155 -2.22 -18.78 3.38
N SER A 156 -2.70 -19.95 3.78
CA SER A 156 -3.79 -20.64 3.11
C SER A 156 -4.72 -21.27 4.15
N ASP A 157 -6.03 -21.14 3.94
CA ASP A 157 -7.06 -21.80 4.77
C ASP A 157 -7.67 -23.04 4.07
N GLY A 158 -7.07 -23.48 2.96
CA GLY A 158 -7.56 -24.58 2.12
C GLY A 158 -8.63 -24.16 1.10
N GLY A 159 -9.20 -22.96 1.22
CA GLY A 159 -10.12 -22.37 0.26
C GLY A 159 -9.58 -21.15 -0.46
N PHE A 160 -8.70 -20.41 0.20
CA PHE A 160 -8.09 -19.17 -0.24
C PHE A 160 -6.61 -19.14 0.06
N VAL A 161 -5.84 -18.56 -0.85
CA VAL A 161 -4.47 -18.12 -0.61
C VAL A 161 -4.50 -16.63 -0.32
N THR A 162 -3.90 -16.23 0.80
CA THR A 162 -3.87 -14.82 1.25
C THR A 162 -2.44 -14.35 1.37
N ILE A 163 -2.15 -13.19 0.79
CA ILE A 163 -0.94 -12.42 1.07
C ILE A 163 -1.30 -11.23 1.97
N THR A 164 -0.51 -11.04 3.03
CA THR A 164 -0.73 -10.01 4.04
C THR A 164 0.46 -9.07 4.14
N PHE A 165 0.23 -7.78 3.92
CA PHE A 165 1.21 -6.72 4.14
C PHE A 165 0.89 -6.02 5.46
N LYS A 166 1.87 -5.89 6.36
CA LYS A 166 1.69 -5.02 7.51
C LYS A 166 1.79 -3.56 7.10
N ARG A 167 0.93 -2.73 7.66
CA ARG A 167 0.98 -1.28 7.47
C ARG A 167 1.84 -0.68 8.58
N PRO A 168 2.84 0.15 8.26
CA PRO A 168 3.58 0.85 9.30
C PRO A 168 2.62 1.76 10.08
N TYR A 169 2.70 1.70 11.42
CA TYR A 169 1.90 2.55 12.28
C TYR A 169 2.42 3.99 12.17
N PHE A 170 1.73 4.84 11.41
CA PHE A 170 1.91 6.27 11.53
C PHE A 170 1.05 6.72 12.71
N ALA A 171 1.69 6.97 13.86
CA ALA A 171 1.05 7.74 14.89
C ALA A 171 0.60 9.05 14.23
N SER A 172 -0.71 9.28 14.16
CA SER A 172 -1.20 10.61 13.88
C SER A 172 -0.75 11.47 15.05
N ASP A 173 0.31 12.26 14.88
CA ASP A 173 0.62 13.37 15.78
C ASP A 173 -0.48 14.43 15.63
N THR A 174 -1.68 14.09 16.08
CA THR A 174 -2.75 15.05 16.34
C THR A 174 -2.40 15.76 17.64
N THR A 175 -1.81 16.96 17.48
CA THR A 175 -1.96 18.12 18.36
C THR A 175 -1.70 17.91 19.85
N LYS A 176 -0.44 18.09 20.25
CA LYS A 176 -0.08 18.71 21.54
C LYS A 176 0.90 19.86 21.29
N ILE A 177 0.44 20.90 20.62
CA ILE A 177 1.04 22.23 20.70
C ILE A 177 -0.15 23.15 21.04
N ASP A 178 0.06 24.08 21.97
CA ASP A 178 -0.90 25.05 22.54
C ASP A 178 -1.67 24.63 23.81
N LYS A 179 -0.94 24.17 24.83
CA LYS A 179 -1.31 24.47 26.23
C LYS A 179 -0.08 24.66 27.13
N GLU A 180 0.87 25.48 26.72
CA GLU A 180 1.92 25.94 27.64
C GLU A 180 2.52 27.26 27.11
N ASP A 181 1.75 28.35 27.23
CA ASP A 181 2.30 29.72 27.29
C ASP A 181 1.26 30.70 27.83
N LYS A 182 0.81 30.42 29.06
CA LYS A 182 0.19 31.45 29.92
C LYS A 182 0.81 31.36 31.31
N LYS A 183 2.06 31.80 31.44
CA LYS A 183 2.60 32.38 32.67
C LYS A 183 3.97 33.01 32.43
N ALA A 184 4.14 34.21 33.00
CA ALA A 184 5.31 35.11 32.98
C ALA A 184 5.33 36.05 31.76
N THR A 185 5.43 37.39 31.88
CA THR A 185 5.86 38.23 33.00
C THR A 185 5.27 39.64 32.84
N LYS A 186 4.99 40.29 33.98
CA LYS A 186 4.66 41.71 34.09
C LYS A 186 5.90 42.57 33.84
N GLU A 187 5.61 43.81 33.41
CA GLU A 187 6.43 45.02 33.46
C GLU A 187 7.62 45.11 32.50
N ASP A 188 7.50 45.99 31.50
CA ASP A 188 8.44 47.11 31.40
C ASP A 188 7.82 48.33 30.70
N LYS A 189 7.89 49.47 31.40
CA LYS A 189 7.58 50.81 30.89
C LYS A 189 8.78 51.28 30.07
N TYR A 190 8.59 51.73 28.82
CA TYR A 190 9.32 52.89 28.29
C TYR A 190 8.66 53.50 27.03
N ARG A 191 7.99 54.64 27.27
CA ARG A 191 8.05 55.92 26.52
C ARG A 191 8.21 55.87 24.99
N SER A 192 7.14 56.20 24.26
CA SER A 192 7.21 56.60 22.85
C SER A 192 7.56 58.10 22.75
N THR A 193 8.65 58.43 22.08
CA THR A 193 8.89 59.77 21.54
C THR A 193 9.23 59.66 20.05
N ILE A 194 8.41 60.39 19.30
CA ILE A 194 8.34 60.71 17.87
C ILE A 194 9.71 60.92 17.19
N ASP A 195 9.86 60.45 15.95
CA ASP A 195 10.15 61.34 14.81
C ASP A 195 9.90 60.69 13.44
N GLN A 196 9.15 61.41 12.61
CA GLN A 196 8.85 61.13 11.21
C GLN A 196 10.04 61.52 10.33
N VAL A 197 10.37 60.70 9.33
CA VAL A 197 11.25 61.13 8.22
C VAL A 197 10.58 60.78 6.87
N PRO A 198 10.51 61.70 5.88
CA PRO A 198 9.64 61.55 4.71
C PRO A 198 10.29 60.73 3.57
N LEU A 199 9.44 60.05 2.79
CA LEU A 199 9.78 59.37 1.54
C LEU A 199 10.37 60.33 0.49
N LYS A 200 11.49 59.93 -0.12
CA LYS A 200 11.96 60.50 -1.40
C LYS A 200 11.91 59.42 -2.49
N PHE A 201 11.00 59.60 -3.45
CA PHE A 201 11.03 58.94 -4.75
C PHE A 201 12.11 59.59 -5.63
N LYS A 202 12.93 58.78 -6.31
CA LYS A 202 13.76 59.22 -7.45
C LYS A 202 13.09 58.76 -8.75
N LYS A 203 13.05 59.68 -9.71
CA LYS A 203 12.68 59.45 -11.12
C LYS A 203 13.68 58.54 -11.82
#